data_AF-A0A212JJF5-F1
#
_entry.id   AF-A0A212JJF5-F1
#
_cell.length_a   1.000
_cell.length_b   1.000
_cell.length_c   1.000
_cell.angle_alpha   90.00
_cell.angle_beta   90.00
_cell.angle_gamma   90.00
#
_symmetry.space_group_name_H-M   'P 1'
#
loop_
_entity.id
_entity.type
_entity.pdbx_description
1 polymer ?
#
loop_
_entity_poly.entity_id
_entity_poly.type
_entity_poly.pdbx_seq_one_letter_code
_entity_poly.pdbx_strand_id
1 'polypeptide(L)'
;MSSTPNIPGFNVPLALRQLGNNIKLYNKLLDQFQKSYASAAQDIAENVAGGDYETAERSAHTIKGLAGSLGASTLQEVSAKLEKTCREQVQGAAFEEALSAFAKELDAAIAAIRSSMAAAEAPAAPAAPAVSANLLASQLATLAAHVDDSDAKALMLFDEIKTQIAAYDQNAAARLASAFELFDFVTAAEVIAALRSRLG
;
A
#
# COMPACT_ATOMS: atom_id res chain seq x y z
N MET A 1 6.51 9.98 -10.10
CA MET A 1 5.36 10.79 -9.61
C MET A 1 4.39 9.82 -8.96
N SER A 2 4.12 9.95 -7.66
CA SER A 2 3.17 9.04 -6.98
C SER A 2 1.76 9.41 -7.40
N SER A 3 1.09 8.55 -8.16
CA SER A 3 -0.30 8.75 -8.57
C SER A 3 -1.21 8.80 -7.34
N THR A 4 -2.18 9.72 -7.35
CA THR A 4 -3.22 9.79 -6.33
C THR A 4 -4.01 8.48 -6.32
N PRO A 5 -4.12 7.76 -5.19
CA PRO A 5 -4.90 6.53 -5.13
C PRO A 5 -6.38 6.83 -5.38
N ASN A 6 -7.03 6.01 -6.19
CA ASN A 6 -8.48 6.05 -6.35
C ASN A 6 -9.08 4.99 -5.43
N ILE A 7 -9.83 5.42 -4.41
CA ILE A 7 -10.44 4.54 -3.42
C ILE A 7 -11.95 4.79 -3.47
N PRO A 8 -12.75 3.84 -3.97
CA PRO A 8 -14.21 3.96 -3.99
C PRO A 8 -14.76 4.27 -2.59
N GLY A 9 -15.68 5.24 -2.50
CA GLY A 9 -16.28 5.67 -1.24
C GLY A 9 -15.44 6.64 -0.41
N PHE A 10 -14.22 6.98 -0.85
CA PHE A 10 -13.34 7.93 -0.15
C PHE A 10 -13.24 9.22 -0.94
N ASN A 11 -13.34 10.35 -0.25
CA ASN A 11 -13.01 11.66 -0.81
C ASN A 11 -11.51 11.93 -0.71
N VAL A 12 -10.73 11.19 -1.51
CA VAL A 12 -9.25 11.29 -1.56
C VAL A 12 -8.77 12.72 -1.84
N PRO A 13 -9.35 13.49 -2.79
CA PRO A 13 -8.93 14.87 -3.03
C PRO A 13 -9.06 15.77 -1.80
N LEU A 14 -10.14 15.61 -1.02
CA LEU A 14 -10.36 16.38 0.20
C LEU A 14 -9.38 15.96 1.30
N ALA A 15 -9.17 14.66 1.49
CA ALA A 15 -8.21 14.13 2.46
C ALA A 15 -6.78 14.62 2.17
N LEU A 16 -6.35 14.59 0.90
CA LEU A 16 -5.04 15.10 0.49
C LEU A 16 -4.89 16.60 0.74
N ARG A 17 -5.93 17.40 0.48
CA ARG A 17 -5.89 18.85 0.78
C ARG A 17 -5.66 19.11 2.26
N GLN A 18 -6.29 18.34 3.14
CA GLN A 18 -6.08 18.46 4.60
C GLN A 18 -4.66 18.05 5.02
N LEU A 19 -4.06 17.10 4.29
CA LEU A 19 -2.69 16.63 4.52
C LEU A 19 -1.63 17.44 3.74
N GLY A 20 -1.95 18.64 3.26
CA GLY A 20 -1.01 19.48 2.52
C GLY A 20 -0.53 18.87 1.20
N ASN A 21 -1.40 18.10 0.54
CA ASN A 21 -1.12 17.32 -0.68
C ASN A 21 0.00 16.27 -0.53
N ASN A 22 0.26 15.81 0.69
CA ASN A 22 1.30 14.81 0.96
C ASN A 22 0.81 13.38 0.68
N ILE A 23 0.96 12.93 -0.57
CA ILE A 23 0.55 11.58 -1.02
C ILE A 23 1.30 10.47 -0.25
N LYS A 24 2.58 10.67 0.07
CA LYS A 24 3.37 9.67 0.84
C LYS A 24 2.79 9.45 2.23
N LEU A 25 2.42 10.55 2.92
CA LEU A 25 1.78 10.48 4.22
C LEU A 25 0.41 9.81 4.11
N TYR A 26 -0.39 10.16 3.10
CA TYR A 26 -1.69 9.55 2.88
C TYR A 26 -1.60 8.03 2.70
N ASN A 27 -0.69 7.55 1.84
CA ASN A 27 -0.47 6.11 1.65
C ASN A 27 -0.01 5.41 2.94
N LYS A 28 0.84 6.05 3.74
CA LYS A 28 1.26 5.52 5.05
C LYS A 28 0.08 5.40 6.03
N LEU A 29 -0.83 6.37 6.03
CA LEU A 29 -2.03 6.34 6.86
C LEU A 29 -2.99 5.23 6.43
N LEU A 30 -3.19 5.04 5.12
CA LEU A 30 -3.99 3.95 4.57
C LEU A 30 -3.43 2.57 4.96
N ASP A 31 -2.11 2.38 4.80
CA ASP A 31 -1.44 1.13 5.16
C ASP A 31 -1.53 0.84 6.67
N GLN A 32 -1.33 1.85 7.51
CA GLN A 32 -1.47 1.69 8.95
C GLN A 32 -2.92 1.37 9.33
N PHE A 33 -3.89 2.05 8.72
CA PHE A 33 -5.31 1.86 9.01
C PHE A 33 -5.75 0.41 8.77
N GLN A 34 -5.42 -0.15 7.60
CA GLN A 34 -5.83 -1.54 7.27
C GLN A 34 -5.14 -2.61 8.13
N LYS A 35 -3.95 -2.33 8.68
CA LYS A 35 -3.18 -3.26 9.53
C LYS A 35 -3.63 -3.20 10.98
N SER A 36 -3.93 -2.01 11.49
CA SER A 36 -4.23 -1.78 12.90
C SER A 36 -5.70 -2.02 13.27
N TYR A 37 -6.64 -1.86 12.34
CA TYR A 37 -8.07 -1.83 12.68
C TYR A 37 -8.91 -2.93 12.03
N ALA A 38 -8.29 -3.95 11.42
CA ALA A 38 -9.04 -5.05 10.81
C ALA A 38 -9.88 -5.86 11.83
N SER A 39 -9.46 -5.94 13.08
CA SER A 39 -10.18 -6.61 14.16
C SER A 39 -11.07 -5.69 14.98
N ALA A 40 -11.11 -4.38 14.68
CA ALA A 40 -11.64 -3.41 15.63
C ALA A 40 -13.12 -3.62 16.00
N ALA A 41 -13.94 -4.13 15.08
CA ALA A 41 -15.34 -4.47 15.38
C ALA A 41 -15.45 -5.60 16.42
N GLN A 42 -14.61 -6.62 16.30
CA GLN A 42 -14.53 -7.71 17.28
C GLN A 42 -14.01 -7.19 18.62
N ASP A 43 -12.93 -6.41 18.61
CA ASP A 43 -12.34 -5.86 19.83
C ASP A 43 -13.34 -4.96 20.59
N ILE A 44 -14.14 -4.16 19.88
CA ILE A 44 -15.19 -3.34 20.48
C ILE A 44 -16.28 -4.22 21.11
N ALA A 45 -16.71 -5.28 20.40
CA ALA A 45 -17.73 -6.20 20.91
C ALA A 45 -17.27 -6.90 22.20
N GLU A 46 -16.02 -7.37 22.23
CA GLU A 46 -15.42 -8.04 23.38
C GLU A 46 -15.30 -7.10 24.60
N ASN A 47 -14.86 -5.86 24.39
CA ASN A 47 -14.79 -4.86 25.46
C ASN A 47 -16.17 -4.56 26.04
N VAL A 48 -17.19 -4.38 25.18
CA VAL A 48 -18.57 -4.16 25.65
C VAL A 48 -19.11 -5.38 26.41
N ALA A 49 -18.87 -6.59 25.93
CA ALA A 49 -19.26 -7.81 26.63
C ALA A 49 -18.57 -7.98 27.99
N GLY A 50 -17.32 -7.50 28.11
CA GLY A 50 -16.57 -7.43 29.36
C GLY A 50 -16.94 -6.25 30.28
N GLY A 51 -17.84 -5.37 29.85
CA GLY A 51 -18.25 -4.16 30.58
C GLY A 51 -17.29 -2.97 30.47
N ASP A 52 -16.26 -3.06 29.62
CA ASP A 52 -15.30 -1.98 29.35
C ASP A 52 -15.81 -1.07 28.22
N TYR A 53 -16.85 -0.29 28.53
CA TYR A 53 -17.44 0.68 27.60
C TYR A 53 -16.49 1.84 27.26
N GLU A 54 -15.55 2.18 28.15
CA GLU A 54 -14.61 3.29 27.93
C GLU A 54 -13.61 2.93 26.83
N THR A 55 -13.03 1.72 26.86
CA THR A 55 -12.13 1.25 25.82
C THR A 55 -12.85 1.10 24.48
N ALA A 56 -14.09 0.58 24.50
CA ALA A 56 -14.94 0.48 23.31
C ALA A 56 -15.24 1.86 22.68
N GLU A 57 -15.64 2.84 23.49
CA GLU A 57 -15.89 4.22 23.04
C GLU A 57 -14.63 4.83 22.42
N ARG A 58 -13.47 4.70 23.08
CA ARG A 58 -12.20 5.26 22.60
C ARG A 58 -11.76 4.65 21.26
N SER A 59 -11.98 3.34 21.09
CA SER A 59 -11.70 2.67 19.82
C SER A 59 -12.57 3.22 18.69
N ALA A 60 -13.88 3.34 18.91
CA ALA A 60 -14.80 3.93 17.94
C ALA A 60 -14.47 5.41 17.63
N HIS A 61 -14.10 6.20 18.66
CA HIS A 61 -13.67 7.59 18.50
C HIS A 61 -12.40 7.71 17.63
N THR A 62 -11.42 6.85 17.86
CA THR A 62 -10.16 6.83 17.10
C THR A 62 -10.43 6.53 15.64
N ILE A 63 -11.27 5.54 15.36
CA ILE A 63 -11.62 5.14 13.99
C ILE A 63 -12.44 6.21 13.30
N LYS A 64 -13.36 6.89 14.00
CA LYS A 64 -14.06 8.07 13.48
C LYS A 64 -13.09 9.16 13.01
N GLY A 65 -12.10 9.51 13.84
CA GLY A 65 -11.10 10.53 13.52
C GLY A 65 -10.24 10.16 12.30
N LEU A 66 -9.82 8.90 12.24
CA LEU A 66 -9.07 8.37 11.10
C LEU A 66 -9.92 8.32 9.84
N ALA A 67 -11.16 7.85 9.91
CA ALA A 67 -12.09 7.83 8.78
C ALA A 67 -12.29 9.23 8.19
N GLY A 68 -12.48 10.25 9.05
CA GLY A 68 -12.55 11.64 8.61
C GLY A 68 -11.27 12.11 7.91
N SER A 69 -10.11 11.80 8.48
CA SER A 69 -8.80 12.16 7.90
C SER A 69 -8.50 11.45 6.57
N LEU A 70 -9.06 10.25 6.39
CA LEU A 70 -8.91 9.46 5.17
C LEU A 70 -9.94 9.83 4.10
N GLY A 71 -10.97 10.60 4.45
CA GLY A 71 -12.07 10.96 3.57
C GLY A 71 -13.16 9.88 3.45
N ALA A 72 -13.22 8.93 4.38
CA ALA A 72 -14.21 7.86 4.43
C ALA A 72 -15.46 8.29 5.21
N SER A 73 -16.30 9.14 4.60
CA SER A 73 -17.42 9.79 5.28
C SER A 73 -18.45 8.80 5.86
N THR A 74 -18.83 7.77 5.12
CA THR A 74 -19.79 6.77 5.61
C THR A 74 -19.25 6.00 6.82
N LEU A 75 -17.97 5.62 6.80
CA LEU A 75 -17.32 4.99 7.95
C LEU A 75 -17.26 5.94 9.14
N GLN A 76 -16.97 7.22 8.91
CA GLN A 76 -16.97 8.24 9.96
C GLN A 76 -18.34 8.37 10.63
N GLU A 77 -19.42 8.36 9.86
CA GLU A 77 -20.80 8.44 10.36
C GLU A 77 -21.18 7.25 11.24
N VAL A 78 -20.94 6.01 10.76
CA VAL A 78 -21.27 4.81 11.55
C VAL A 78 -20.36 4.67 12.77
N SER A 79 -19.11 5.12 12.69
CA SER A 79 -18.20 5.18 13.85
C SER A 79 -18.69 6.16 14.91
N ALA A 80 -19.24 7.32 14.50
CA ALA A 80 -19.83 8.28 15.42
C ALA A 80 -21.12 7.74 16.08
N LYS A 81 -21.93 6.96 15.34
CA LYS A 81 -23.09 6.26 15.92
C LYS A 81 -22.63 5.25 16.97
N LEU A 82 -21.65 4.40 16.65
CA LEU A 82 -21.12 3.39 17.57
C LEU A 82 -20.45 4.01 18.81
N GLU A 83 -19.64 5.06 18.62
CA GLU A 83 -19.05 5.85 19.72
C GLU A 83 -20.13 6.34 20.70
N LYS A 84 -21.21 6.93 20.17
CA LYS A 84 -22.33 7.39 20.99
C LYS A 84 -23.00 6.23 21.73
N THR A 85 -23.25 5.12 21.05
CA THR A 85 -23.86 3.91 21.63
C THR A 85 -23.02 3.34 22.77
N CYS A 86 -21.70 3.29 22.62
CA CYS A 86 -20.78 2.87 23.68
C CYS A 86 -20.80 3.83 24.87
N ARG A 87 -20.72 5.15 24.61
CA ARG A 87 -20.75 6.19 25.64
C ARG A 87 -22.03 6.19 26.46
N GLU A 88 -23.17 5.97 25.80
CA GLU A 88 -24.49 5.88 26.44
C GLU A 88 -24.77 4.49 27.04
N GLN A 89 -23.83 3.55 26.91
CA GLN A 89 -23.93 2.16 27.38
C GLN A 89 -25.20 1.46 26.91
N VAL A 90 -25.62 1.77 25.66
CA VAL A 90 -26.79 1.14 25.04
C VAL A 90 -26.48 -0.35 24.82
N GLN A 91 -27.46 -1.20 25.13
CA GLN A 91 -27.34 -2.67 25.05
C GLN A 91 -28.39 -3.29 24.12
N GLY A 92 -28.22 -4.58 23.81
CA GLY A 92 -29.14 -5.36 23.01
C GLY A 92 -29.19 -4.94 21.54
N ALA A 93 -30.34 -5.09 20.90
CA ALA A 93 -30.51 -4.95 19.45
C ALA A 93 -29.98 -3.61 18.89
N ALA A 94 -30.12 -2.50 19.64
CA ALA A 94 -29.65 -1.19 19.19
C ALA A 94 -28.11 -1.10 19.12
N PHE A 95 -27.41 -1.77 20.05
CA PHE A 95 -25.95 -1.88 19.99
C PHE A 95 -25.51 -2.80 18.86
N GLU A 96 -26.15 -3.96 18.72
CA GLU A 96 -25.85 -4.93 17.66
C GLU A 96 -26.04 -4.31 16.26
N GLU A 97 -27.08 -3.50 16.06
CA GLU A 97 -27.32 -2.78 14.81
C GLU A 97 -26.21 -1.75 14.52
N ALA A 98 -25.80 -0.97 15.53
CA ALA A 98 -24.74 0.02 15.38
C ALA A 98 -23.38 -0.66 15.09
N LEU A 99 -23.07 -1.73 15.80
CA LEU A 99 -21.85 -2.51 15.62
C LEU A 99 -21.82 -3.19 14.24
N SER A 100 -22.93 -3.77 13.80
CA SER A 100 -23.04 -4.41 12.49
C SER A 100 -22.87 -3.42 11.33
N ALA A 101 -23.50 -2.24 11.44
CA ALA A 101 -23.31 -1.16 10.46
C ALA A 101 -21.85 -0.69 10.41
N PHE A 102 -21.22 -0.52 11.58
CA PHE A 102 -19.81 -0.17 11.67
C PHE A 102 -18.89 -1.24 11.05
N ALA A 103 -19.08 -2.51 11.41
CA ALA A 103 -18.27 -3.62 10.91
C ALA A 103 -18.33 -3.72 9.38
N LYS A 104 -19.54 -3.62 8.81
CA LYS A 104 -19.74 -3.65 7.36
C LYS A 104 -18.97 -2.55 6.63
N GLU A 105 -19.06 -1.31 7.11
CA GLU A 105 -18.38 -0.17 6.49
C GLU A 105 -16.86 -0.22 6.72
N LEU A 106 -16.41 -0.73 7.87
CA LEU A 106 -15.00 -0.94 8.15
C LEU A 106 -14.39 -1.97 7.21
N ASP A 107 -15.07 -3.11 7.00
CA ASP A 107 -14.65 -4.15 6.08
C ASP A 107 -14.64 -3.64 4.63
N ALA A 108 -15.67 -2.90 4.22
CA ALA A 108 -15.74 -2.27 2.90
C ALA A 108 -14.60 -1.27 2.69
N ALA A 109 -14.30 -0.45 3.70
CA ALA A 109 -13.20 0.50 3.67
C ALA A 109 -11.84 -0.20 3.55
N ILE A 110 -11.59 -1.23 4.37
CA ILE A 110 -10.35 -2.00 4.33
C ILE A 110 -10.19 -2.71 2.97
N ALA A 111 -11.26 -3.30 2.43
CA ALA A 111 -11.24 -3.92 1.12
C ALA A 111 -10.95 -2.91 0.00
N ALA A 112 -11.56 -1.73 0.04
CA ALA A 112 -11.30 -0.66 -0.93
C ALA A 112 -9.86 -0.16 -0.85
N ILE A 113 -9.32 0.03 0.35
CA ILE A 113 -7.92 0.41 0.59
C ILE A 113 -6.98 -0.66 0.01
N ARG A 114 -7.20 -1.93 0.36
CA ARG A 114 -6.40 -3.06 -0.14
C ARG A 114 -6.45 -3.14 -1.66
N SER A 115 -7.63 -3.02 -2.26
CA SER A 115 -7.78 -3.06 -3.72
C SER A 115 -7.07 -1.89 -4.40
N SER A 116 -7.07 -0.70 -3.81
CA SER A 116 -6.40 0.48 -4.37
C SER A 116 -4.88 0.37 -4.25
N MET A 117 -4.38 -0.12 -3.11
CA MET A 117 -2.96 -0.38 -2.90
C MET A 117 -2.46 -1.54 -3.78
N ALA A 118 -3.24 -2.62 -3.89
CA ALA A 118 -2.95 -3.72 -4.80
C ALA A 118 -3.05 -3.31 -6.26
N ALA A 119 -3.93 -2.36 -6.66
CA ALA A 119 -3.93 -1.80 -8.00
C ALA A 119 -2.75 -0.86 -8.27
N ALA A 120 -2.18 -0.26 -7.22
CA ALA A 120 -0.92 0.47 -7.29
C ALA A 120 0.32 -0.46 -7.29
N GLU A 121 0.20 -1.69 -6.77
CA GLU A 121 1.24 -2.72 -6.72
C GLU A 121 1.10 -3.82 -7.81
N ALA A 122 -0.06 -3.94 -8.46
CA ALA A 122 -0.27 -4.88 -9.56
C ALA A 122 0.57 -4.41 -10.76
N PRO A 123 1.30 -5.32 -11.42
CA PRO A 123 2.15 -4.96 -12.53
C PRO A 123 1.28 -4.35 -13.63
N ALA A 124 1.62 -3.13 -14.02
CA ALA A 124 1.08 -2.52 -15.22
C ALA A 124 1.34 -3.48 -16.40
N ALA A 125 0.30 -4.18 -16.84
CA ALA A 125 0.28 -4.77 -18.17
C ALA A 125 0.33 -3.62 -19.20
N PRO A 126 1.01 -3.84 -20.34
CA PRO A 126 1.79 -2.80 -20.98
C PRO A 126 0.94 -1.93 -21.92
N ALA A 127 1.16 -0.62 -21.85
CA ALA A 127 0.93 0.28 -22.96
C ALA A 127 2.29 0.79 -23.47
N ALA A 128 2.59 0.45 -24.74
CA ALA A 128 3.70 0.89 -25.60
C ALA A 128 5.09 0.18 -25.46
N PRO A 129 5.48 -0.68 -26.42
CA PRO A 129 6.74 -1.45 -26.37
C PRO A 129 7.99 -0.75 -26.90
N ALA A 130 7.91 0.40 -27.58
CA ALA A 130 9.09 0.99 -28.23
C ALA A 130 9.89 1.99 -27.37
N VAL A 131 9.24 2.70 -26.45
CA VAL A 131 9.90 3.72 -25.62
C VAL A 131 10.58 3.09 -24.39
N SER A 132 9.99 2.03 -23.85
CA SER A 132 10.48 1.34 -22.65
C SER A 132 11.73 0.48 -22.90
N ALA A 133 11.85 -0.12 -24.10
CA ALA A 133 13.03 -0.93 -24.46
C ALA A 133 14.30 -0.07 -24.58
N ASN A 134 14.20 1.11 -25.20
CA ASN A 134 15.34 2.04 -25.32
C ASN A 134 15.80 2.57 -23.95
N LEU A 135 14.86 2.86 -23.05
CA LEU A 135 15.20 3.31 -21.70
C LEU A 135 15.88 2.19 -20.88
N LEU A 136 15.33 0.97 -20.94
CA LEU A 136 15.91 -0.19 -20.27
C LEU A 136 17.29 -0.54 -20.83
N ALA A 137 17.49 -0.45 -22.14
CA ALA A 137 18.79 -0.67 -22.78
C ALA A 137 19.86 0.32 -22.29
N SER A 138 19.50 1.61 -22.15
CA SER A 138 20.38 2.65 -21.59
C SER A 138 20.72 2.40 -20.11
N GLN A 139 19.73 2.00 -19.31
CA GLN A 139 19.92 1.69 -17.90
C GLN A 139 20.78 0.44 -17.69
N LEU A 140 20.61 -0.60 -18.52
CA LEU A 140 21.45 -1.79 -18.50
C LEU A 140 22.89 -1.50 -18.96
N ALA A 141 23.10 -0.55 -19.89
CA ALA A 141 24.45 -0.11 -20.25
C ALA A 141 25.14 0.60 -19.07
N THR A 142 24.39 1.45 -18.34
CA THR A 142 24.90 2.12 -17.14
C THR A 142 25.18 1.12 -16.01
N LEU A 143 24.30 0.14 -15.82
CA LEU A 143 24.48 -0.91 -14.83
C LEU A 143 25.70 -1.78 -15.14
N ALA A 144 25.92 -2.13 -16.42
CA ALA A 144 27.11 -2.87 -16.83
C ALA A 144 28.40 -2.12 -16.46
N ALA A 145 28.47 -0.81 -16.72
CA ALA A 145 29.64 0.00 -16.38
C ALA A 145 29.92 0.02 -14.87
N HIS A 146 28.88 0.15 -14.04
CA HIS A 146 29.04 0.10 -12.58
C HIS A 146 29.44 -1.29 -12.06
N VAL A 147 28.97 -2.36 -12.70
CA VAL A 147 29.36 -3.74 -12.38
C VAL A 147 30.83 -3.99 -12.74
N ASP A 148 31.29 -3.52 -13.90
CA ASP A 148 32.69 -3.63 -14.34
C ASP A 148 33.63 -2.88 -13.38
N ASP A 149 33.22 -1.70 -12.91
CA ASP A 149 33.96 -0.91 -11.93
C ASP A 149 33.82 -1.41 -10.47
N SER A 150 33.05 -2.50 -10.24
CA SER A 150 32.71 -3.01 -8.89
C SER A 150 32.20 -1.91 -7.94
N ASP A 151 31.46 -0.95 -8.50
CA ASP A 151 30.96 0.22 -7.78
C ASP A 151 29.72 -0.17 -6.96
N ALA A 152 29.64 0.26 -5.70
CA ALA A 152 28.45 0.10 -4.86
C ALA A 152 27.19 0.73 -5.49
N LYS A 153 27.37 1.68 -6.42
CA LYS A 153 26.28 2.23 -7.25
C LYS A 153 25.59 1.18 -8.12
N ALA A 154 26.24 0.06 -8.45
CA ALA A 154 25.63 -1.05 -9.18
C ALA A 154 24.44 -1.63 -8.40
N LEU A 155 24.58 -1.77 -7.08
CA LEU A 155 23.51 -2.27 -6.20
C LEU A 155 22.33 -1.29 -6.15
N MET A 156 22.62 0.01 -6.05
CA MET A 156 21.59 1.06 -6.01
C MET A 156 20.81 1.13 -7.32
N LEU A 157 21.52 1.11 -8.45
CA LEU A 157 20.89 1.16 -9.77
C LEU A 157 20.11 -0.13 -10.05
N PHE A 158 20.63 -1.29 -9.64
CA PHE A 158 19.88 -2.54 -9.74
C PHE A 158 18.59 -2.49 -8.92
N ASP A 159 18.62 -1.98 -7.68
CA ASP A 159 17.41 -1.87 -6.84
C ASP A 159 16.33 -0.98 -7.49
N GLU A 160 16.76 0.07 -8.20
CA GLU A 160 15.88 0.98 -8.94
C GLU A 160 15.25 0.34 -10.18
N ILE A 161 15.98 -0.51 -10.91
CA ILE A 161 15.54 -1.05 -12.20
C ILE A 161 15.14 -2.53 -12.17
N LYS A 162 15.32 -3.25 -11.05
CA LYS A 162 15.03 -4.69 -10.94
C LYS A 162 13.61 -5.08 -11.32
N THR A 163 12.63 -4.21 -11.07
CA THR A 163 11.23 -4.43 -11.43
C THR A 163 11.01 -4.29 -12.94
N GLN A 164 11.75 -3.40 -13.60
CA GLN A 164 11.73 -3.23 -15.06
C GLN A 164 12.42 -4.41 -15.75
N ILE A 165 13.55 -4.87 -15.19
CA ILE A 165 14.22 -6.10 -15.65
C ILE A 165 13.28 -7.29 -15.46
N ALA A 166 12.60 -7.43 -14.31
CA ALA A 166 11.69 -8.53 -14.05
C ALA A 166 10.46 -8.54 -14.98
N ALA A 167 9.97 -7.35 -15.35
CA ALA A 167 8.91 -7.20 -16.33
C ALA A 167 9.33 -7.61 -17.75
N TYR A 168 10.61 -7.52 -18.09
CA TYR A 168 11.17 -7.95 -19.38
C TYR A 168 11.62 -9.42 -19.36
N ASP A 169 12.30 -9.84 -18.30
CA ASP A 169 12.77 -11.20 -18.06
C ASP A 169 12.91 -11.47 -16.55
N GLN A 170 11.90 -12.13 -15.99
CA GLN A 170 11.84 -12.48 -14.57
C GLN A 170 13.00 -13.37 -14.11
N ASN A 171 13.50 -14.26 -14.98
CA ASN A 171 14.62 -15.14 -14.64
C ASN A 171 15.94 -14.36 -14.58
N ALA A 172 16.14 -13.42 -15.51
CA ALA A 172 17.32 -12.56 -15.50
C ALA A 172 17.36 -11.67 -14.25
N ALA A 173 16.21 -11.11 -13.82
CA ALA A 173 16.12 -10.33 -12.59
C ALA A 173 16.47 -11.16 -11.34
N ALA A 174 15.98 -12.40 -11.24
CA ALA A 174 16.29 -13.29 -10.12
C ALA A 174 17.78 -13.67 -10.08
N ARG A 175 18.38 -13.93 -11.25
CA ARG A 175 19.83 -14.20 -11.37
C ARG A 175 20.67 -12.99 -10.98
N LEU A 176 20.28 -11.78 -11.38
CA LEU A 176 20.97 -10.56 -10.97
C LEU A 176 20.84 -10.30 -9.47
N ALA A 177 19.66 -10.50 -8.89
CA ALA A 177 19.47 -10.36 -7.45
C ALA A 177 20.39 -11.31 -6.67
N SER A 178 20.44 -12.58 -7.08
CA SER A 178 21.33 -13.58 -6.48
C SER A 178 22.80 -13.21 -6.64
N ALA A 179 23.20 -12.73 -7.81
CA ALA A 179 24.57 -12.28 -8.08
C ALA A 179 24.97 -11.10 -7.21
N PHE A 180 24.09 -10.09 -7.07
CA PHE A 180 24.33 -8.93 -6.22
C PHE A 180 24.34 -9.25 -4.72
N GLU A 181 23.49 -10.17 -4.25
CA GLU A 181 23.52 -10.67 -2.86
C GLU A 181 24.83 -11.39 -2.54
N LEU A 182 25.41 -12.09 -3.53
CA LEU A 182 26.67 -12.82 -3.41
C LEU A 182 27.90 -11.99 -3.79
N PHE A 183 27.74 -10.71 -4.13
CA PHE A 183 28.80 -9.85 -4.69
C PHE A 183 29.51 -10.45 -5.91
N ASP A 184 28.81 -11.30 -6.66
CA ASP A 184 29.29 -11.95 -7.88
C ASP A 184 29.06 -11.05 -9.10
N PHE A 185 29.95 -10.07 -9.26
CA PHE A 185 29.90 -9.12 -10.38
C PHE A 185 30.17 -9.79 -11.74
N VAL A 186 30.82 -10.96 -11.77
CA VAL A 186 31.06 -11.72 -13.01
C VAL A 186 29.74 -12.26 -13.54
N THR A 187 28.99 -12.97 -12.70
CA THR A 187 27.66 -13.47 -13.05
C THR A 187 26.70 -12.32 -13.37
N ALA A 188 26.79 -11.20 -12.65
CA ALA A 188 25.98 -10.02 -12.95
C ALA A 188 26.27 -9.46 -14.35
N ALA A 189 27.54 -9.34 -14.74
CA ALA A 189 27.94 -8.85 -16.06
C ALA A 189 27.45 -9.75 -17.20
N GLU A 190 27.55 -11.08 -17.03
CA GLU A 190 27.06 -12.05 -18.02
C GLU A 190 25.54 -11.92 -18.26
N VAL A 191 24.76 -11.79 -17.18
CA VAL A 191 23.30 -11.66 -17.26
C VAL A 191 22.91 -10.32 -17.90
N ILE A 192 23.61 -9.23 -17.56
CA ILE A 192 23.38 -7.91 -18.17
C ILE A 192 23.71 -7.93 -19.67
N ALA A 193 24.82 -8.55 -20.08
CA ALA A 193 25.20 -8.68 -21.49
C ALA A 193 24.14 -9.46 -22.29
N ALA A 194 23.65 -10.57 -21.73
CA ALA A 194 22.58 -11.36 -22.34
C ALA A 194 21.28 -10.55 -22.50
N LEU A 195 20.88 -9.77 -21.50
CA LEU A 195 19.72 -8.87 -21.57
C LEU A 195 19.88 -7.82 -22.67
N ARG A 196 21.04 -7.16 -22.73
CA ARG A 196 21.32 -6.11 -23.73
C ARG A 196 21.29 -6.64 -25.16
N SER A 197 21.76 -7.86 -25.39
CA SER A 197 21.73 -8.49 -26.73
C SER A 197 20.31 -8.76 -27.26
N ARG A 198 19.34 -8.91 -26.35
CA ARG A 198 17.93 -9.20 -26.67
C ARG A 198 17.07 -7.95 -26.82
N LEU A 199 17.53 -6.82 -26.28
CA LEU A 199 16.86 -5.51 -26.30
C LEU A 199 17.20 -4.64 -27.53
N GLY A 200 17.91 -5.21 -28.51
CA GLY A 200 18.47 -4.50 -29.68
C GLY A 200 17.56 -3.47 -30.35
#